data_AF-A0A452H6A7-F1
#
_entry.id   AF-A0A452H6A7-F1
#
_cell.length_a   1.000
_cell.length_b   1.000
_cell.length_c   1.000
_cell.angle_alpha   90.00
_cell.angle_beta   90.00
_cell.angle_gamma   90.00
#
_symmetry.space_group_name_H-M   'P 1'
#
loop_
_entity.id
_entity.type
_entity.pdbx_description
1 polymer ?
#
loop_
_entity_poly.entity_id
_entity_poly.type
_entity_poly.pdbx_seq_one_letter_code
_entity_poly.pdbx_strand_id
1 'polypeptide(L)'
;AWLGRWRRHRRGAAPLDRDPPRGEEAAGGEEEPLLRGIFQIGKRSCDVVLSARQLRWSPIQPESRGGDSNMNLPYKEELVEMKDIFSVKLKRRRFVGQKKGGVLLGITVFVCLKKENKLKDSAINFNNLSEDHCHSWFNCLKEILNGFPNRPKSLKVFVNPNSHKREATYVYYEQVAPLFKLADIKTDVTGKLLFEHDLILFLN
;
A
#
# COMPACT_ATOMS: atom_id res chain seq x y z
N ALA A 1 6.25 35.86 5.23
CA ALA A 1 5.66 34.57 5.64
C ALA A 1 4.62 34.17 4.58
N TRP A 2 5.09 33.61 3.46
CA TRP A 2 4.26 33.33 2.28
C TRP A 2 3.69 31.91 2.42
N LEU A 3 2.40 31.60 2.64
CA LEU A 3 1.10 32.08 2.15
C LEU A 3 0.86 31.93 0.63
N GLY A 4 -0.20 31.19 0.29
CA GLY A 4 -0.89 31.18 -1.01
C GLY A 4 -1.90 30.02 -1.05
N ARG A 5 -3.11 30.11 -0.48
CA ARG A 5 -4.28 30.93 -0.87
C ARG A 5 -4.62 30.77 -2.37
N TRP A 6 -5.41 29.75 -2.68
CA TRP A 6 -6.07 29.60 -3.98
C TRP A 6 -7.47 30.24 -3.96
N ARG A 7 -7.65 31.33 -4.72
CA ARG A 7 -8.87 31.90 -5.34
C ARG A 7 -8.53 33.36 -5.72
N ARG A 8 -8.92 33.94 -6.85
CA ARG A 8 -9.63 33.57 -8.09
C ARG A 8 -9.59 34.87 -8.92
N HIS A 9 -9.38 34.85 -10.22
CA HIS A 9 -9.97 35.90 -11.06
C HIS A 9 -10.60 35.31 -12.31
N ARG A 10 -11.86 35.70 -12.49
CA ARG A 10 -12.87 35.28 -13.44
C ARG A 10 -13.02 36.40 -14.46
N ARG A 11 -13.21 36.07 -15.75
CA ARG A 11 -13.96 36.81 -16.81
C ARG A 11 -13.90 35.92 -18.06
N GLY A 12 -14.96 35.54 -18.79
CA GLY A 12 -16.39 35.83 -18.71
C GLY A 12 -17.22 34.60 -19.10
N ALA A 13 -18.53 34.70 -18.93
CA ALA A 13 -19.51 33.63 -19.04
C ALA A 13 -20.16 33.52 -20.42
N ALA A 14 -20.58 32.33 -20.83
CA ALA A 14 -21.96 32.00 -21.20
C ALA A 14 -22.16 30.45 -21.18
N PRO A 15 -23.37 29.95 -20.86
CA PRO A 15 -23.61 28.57 -20.41
C PRO A 15 -24.30 27.72 -21.47
N LEU A 16 -24.01 26.41 -21.53
CA LEU A 16 -24.98 25.42 -22.01
C LEU A 16 -24.81 24.09 -21.29
N ASP A 17 -25.95 23.61 -20.82
CA ASP A 17 -26.23 22.45 -20.00
C ASP A 17 -25.69 21.14 -20.57
N ARG A 18 -25.08 20.35 -19.68
CA ARG A 18 -25.31 18.91 -19.55
C ARG A 18 -24.65 18.46 -18.26
N ASP A 19 -25.46 18.32 -17.22
CA ASP A 19 -25.04 17.57 -16.04
C ASP A 19 -24.64 16.16 -16.50
N PRO A 20 -23.38 15.71 -16.28
CA PRO A 20 -23.08 14.30 -16.41
C PRO A 20 -23.86 13.55 -15.32
N PRO A 21 -24.36 12.35 -15.61
CA PRO A 21 -25.16 11.59 -14.65
C PRO A 21 -24.36 11.48 -13.35
N ARG A 22 -25.00 11.93 -12.27
CA ARG A 22 -24.58 11.71 -10.89
C ARG A 22 -24.24 10.24 -10.78
N GLY A 23 -22.93 9.95 -10.81
CA GLY A 23 -22.42 8.60 -10.70
C GLY A 23 -23.10 7.96 -9.51
N GLU A 24 -23.77 6.86 -9.80
CA GLU A 24 -24.46 6.04 -8.83
C GLU A 24 -23.53 5.86 -7.62
N GLU A 25 -23.93 6.40 -6.48
CA GLU A 25 -23.54 5.83 -5.21
C GLU A 25 -24.07 4.40 -5.25
N ALA A 26 -23.23 3.49 -5.73
CA ALA A 26 -23.47 2.07 -5.66
C ALA A 26 -23.62 1.75 -4.17
N ALA A 27 -24.88 1.64 -3.77
CA ALA A 27 -25.32 1.09 -2.51
C ALA A 27 -24.55 -0.22 -2.24
N GLY A 28 -24.29 -0.49 -0.95
CA GLY A 28 -23.46 -1.58 -0.44
C GLY A 28 -23.82 -2.97 -0.97
N GLY A 29 -23.42 -3.26 -2.20
CA GLY A 29 -23.24 -4.60 -2.72
C GLY A 29 -21.94 -5.15 -2.18
N GLU A 30 -22.00 -6.29 -1.51
CA GLU A 30 -20.80 -7.02 -1.13
C GLU A 30 -20.02 -7.36 -2.40
N GLU A 31 -18.86 -6.72 -2.58
CA GLU A 31 -17.99 -6.97 -3.73
C GLU A 31 -17.59 -8.45 -3.75
N GLU A 32 -17.78 -9.12 -4.89
CA GLU A 32 -17.45 -10.53 -5.02
C GLU A 32 -15.96 -10.76 -4.70
N PRO A 33 -15.64 -11.74 -3.85
CA PRO A 33 -14.27 -12.01 -3.46
C PRO A 33 -13.51 -12.62 -4.64
N LEU A 34 -12.39 -12.00 -5.00
CA LEU A 34 -11.47 -12.54 -6.00
C LEU A 34 -10.74 -13.78 -5.47
N LEU A 35 -10.34 -13.74 -4.21
CA LEU A 35 -9.69 -14.86 -3.51
C LEU A 35 -10.16 -14.95 -2.07
N ARG A 36 -10.28 -16.19 -1.57
CA ARG A 36 -10.45 -16.53 -0.16
C ARG A 36 -9.39 -17.55 0.25
N GLY A 37 -8.87 -17.40 1.46
CA GLY A 37 -7.73 -18.19 1.89
C GLY A 37 -7.42 -18.01 3.36
N ILE A 38 -6.78 -19.03 3.94
CA ILE A 38 -6.38 -19.02 5.34
C ILE A 38 -4.90 -18.67 5.42
N PHE A 39 -4.59 -17.65 6.22
CA PHE A 39 -3.21 -17.25 6.51
C PHE A 39 -2.99 -17.13 8.01
N GLN A 40 -1.77 -17.43 8.43
CA GLN A 40 -1.31 -17.10 9.77
C GLN A 40 -0.80 -15.65 9.78
N ILE A 41 -1.46 -14.79 10.56
CA ILE A 41 -1.07 -13.40 10.77
C ILE A 41 -0.66 -13.23 12.24
N GLY A 42 0.63 -12.94 12.46
CA GLY A 42 1.21 -13.01 13.80
C GLY A 42 1.13 -14.42 14.38
N LYS A 43 0.37 -14.59 15.46
CA LYS A 43 0.14 -15.89 16.12
C LYS A 43 -1.24 -16.49 15.87
N ARG A 44 -2.06 -15.87 15.00
CA ARG A 44 -3.46 -16.27 14.77
C ARG A 44 -3.65 -16.78 13.36
N SER A 45 -4.51 -17.78 13.19
CA SER A 45 -5.05 -18.17 11.89
C SER A 45 -6.23 -17.27 11.56
N CYS A 46 -6.19 -16.65 10.39
CA CYS A 46 -7.21 -15.71 9.94
C CYS A 46 -7.81 -16.20 8.62
N ASP A 47 -9.13 -16.04 8.47
CA ASP A 47 -9.79 -16.06 7.18
C ASP A 47 -9.47 -14.73 6.48
N VAL A 48 -8.96 -14.81 5.26
CA VAL A 48 -8.52 -13.64 4.48
C VAL A 48 -9.31 -13.61 3.20
N VAL A 49 -9.86 -12.44 2.90
CA VAL A 49 -10.69 -12.19 1.72
C VAL A 49 -10.07 -11.03 0.94
N LEU A 50 -9.78 -11.27 -0.33
CA LEU A 50 -9.32 -10.27 -1.28
C LEU A 50 -10.45 -9.93 -2.25
N SER A 51 -10.75 -8.64 -2.36
CA SER A 51 -11.59 -8.05 -3.41
C SER A 51 -10.77 -7.08 -4.27
N ALA A 52 -11.33 -6.50 -5.33
CA ALA A 52 -10.60 -5.54 -6.16
C ALA A 52 -10.30 -4.24 -5.39
N ARG A 53 -11.08 -3.93 -4.36
CA ARG A 53 -10.94 -2.69 -3.57
C ARG A 53 -10.33 -2.88 -2.19
N GLN A 54 -10.42 -4.07 -1.60
CA GLN A 54 -10.06 -4.27 -0.19
C GLN A 54 -9.40 -5.62 0.06
N LEU A 55 -8.53 -5.64 1.07
CA LEU A 55 -7.99 -6.84 1.68
C LEU A 55 -8.47 -6.89 3.13
N ARG A 56 -9.27 -7.91 3.46
CA ARG A 56 -9.91 -8.08 4.78
C ARG A 56 -9.46 -9.37 5.43
N TRP A 57 -9.36 -9.37 6.75
CA TRP A 57 -9.10 -10.59 7.49
C TRP A 57 -9.72 -10.56 8.89
N SER A 58 -10.14 -11.73 9.36
CA SER A 58 -10.66 -11.93 10.71
C SER A 58 -10.08 -13.22 11.31
N PRO A 59 -9.77 -13.24 12.62
CA PRO A 59 -9.35 -14.48 13.27
C PRO A 59 -10.42 -15.57 13.18
N ILE A 60 -10.00 -16.78 12.81
CA ILE A 60 -10.89 -17.95 12.76
C ILE A 60 -11.24 -18.34 14.19
N GLN A 61 -12.54 -18.44 14.50
CA GLN A 61 -13.00 -18.93 15.79
C GLN A 61 -12.85 -20.46 15.83
N PRO A 62 -12.20 -21.04 16.86
CA PRO A 62 -12.31 -22.46 17.10
C PRO A 62 -13.77 -22.82 17.42
N GLU A 63 -14.28 -23.88 16.83
CA GLU A 63 -15.59 -24.41 17.18
C GLU A 63 -15.57 -24.86 18.65
N SER A 64 -16.28 -24.13 19.52
CA SER A 64 -16.38 -24.45 20.94
C SER A 64 -17.15 -25.75 21.13
N ARG A 65 -16.44 -26.86 21.38
CA ARG A 65 -17.06 -28.10 21.85
C ARG A 65 -17.45 -27.96 23.32
N GLY A 66 -18.67 -27.51 23.56
CA GLY A 66 -19.35 -27.61 24.86
C GLY A 66 -18.94 -26.55 25.89
N GLY A 67 -19.92 -25.73 26.26
CA GLY A 67 -20.06 -25.01 27.53
C GLY A 67 -18.79 -24.58 28.26
N ASP A 68 -18.32 -23.36 27.98
CA ASP A 68 -17.84 -22.44 29.01
C ASP A 68 -17.98 -21.01 28.46
N SER A 69 -19.00 -20.32 28.95
CA SER A 69 -19.28 -18.93 28.64
C SER A 69 -18.28 -18.03 29.37
N ASN A 70 -17.06 -17.90 28.85
CA ASN A 70 -16.21 -16.79 29.27
C ASN A 70 -15.25 -16.34 28.16
N MET A 71 -15.33 -15.05 27.84
CA MET A 71 -14.45 -14.26 26.94
C MET A 71 -14.71 -14.36 25.43
N ASN A 72 -15.95 -14.15 24.99
CA ASN A 72 -16.23 -13.82 23.58
C ASN A 72 -15.97 -12.31 23.34
N LEU A 73 -14.71 -11.89 23.34
CA LEU A 73 -14.36 -10.60 22.74
C LEU A 73 -14.58 -10.75 21.23
N PRO A 74 -15.41 -9.91 20.58
CA PRO A 74 -15.54 -9.94 19.15
C PRO A 74 -14.16 -9.60 18.56
N TYR A 75 -13.50 -10.61 18.00
CA TYR A 75 -12.26 -10.38 17.26
C TYR A 75 -12.59 -9.43 16.12
N LYS A 76 -12.07 -8.21 16.21
CA LYS A 76 -12.33 -7.16 15.25
C LYS A 76 -11.79 -7.58 13.88
N GLU A 77 -12.64 -7.56 12.86
CA GLU A 77 -12.20 -7.67 11.48
C GLU A 77 -11.25 -6.51 11.17
N GLU A 78 -10.10 -6.83 10.59
CA GLU A 78 -9.13 -5.86 10.13
C GLU A 78 -9.21 -5.74 8.61
N LEU A 79 -8.97 -4.53 8.10
CA LEU A 79 -9.18 -4.19 6.70
C LEU A 79 -8.13 -3.20 6.24
N VAL A 80 -7.68 -3.36 5.00
CA VAL A 80 -6.88 -2.39 4.26
C VAL A 80 -7.51 -2.16 2.89
N GLU A 81 -7.61 -0.91 2.46
CA GLU A 81 -8.00 -0.58 1.10
C GLU A 81 -6.83 -0.77 0.12
N MET A 82 -7.13 -1.23 -1.09
CA MET A 82 -6.11 -1.47 -2.12
C MET A 82 -5.33 -0.21 -2.51
N LYS A 83 -5.95 0.98 -2.36
CA LYS A 83 -5.29 2.28 -2.58
C LYS A 83 -4.17 2.58 -1.59
N ASP A 84 -4.22 1.99 -0.40
CA ASP A 84 -3.25 2.20 0.67
C ASP A 84 -2.10 1.19 0.59
N ILE A 85 -2.21 0.16 -0.26
CA ILE A 85 -1.16 -0.81 -0.51
C ILE A 85 -0.23 -0.27 -1.61
N PHE A 86 1.05 -0.10 -1.28
CA PHE A 86 2.04 0.38 -2.24
C PHE A 86 2.94 -0.73 -2.79
N SER A 87 3.03 -1.87 -2.12
CA SER A 87 3.81 -3.02 -2.56
C SER A 87 3.31 -4.34 -1.98
N VAL A 88 3.60 -5.44 -2.69
CA VAL A 88 3.49 -6.81 -2.21
C VAL A 88 4.75 -7.58 -2.59
N LYS A 89 5.24 -8.45 -1.69
CA LYS A 89 6.43 -9.30 -1.93
C LYS A 89 6.21 -10.71 -1.39
N LEU A 90 6.84 -11.69 -2.03
CA LEU A 90 6.96 -13.06 -1.51
C LEU A 90 7.97 -13.09 -0.35
N LYS A 91 7.58 -13.65 0.79
CA LYS A 91 8.44 -13.77 1.97
C LYS A 91 9.15 -15.13 1.95
N ARG A 92 10.47 -15.12 1.77
CA ARG A 92 11.29 -16.35 1.77
C ARG A 92 12.30 -16.36 2.92
N ARG A 93 12.49 -17.51 3.54
CA ARG A 93 13.57 -17.76 4.50
C ARG A 93 14.66 -18.60 3.86
N ARG A 94 15.90 -18.13 3.96
CA ARG A 94 17.08 -18.88 3.55
C ARG A 94 17.74 -19.51 4.76
N PHE A 95 18.27 -20.71 4.60
CA PHE A 95 19.14 -21.33 5.59
C PHE A 95 20.59 -20.84 5.42
N VAL A 96 21.36 -20.91 6.50
CA VAL A 96 22.79 -20.55 6.47
C VAL A 96 23.49 -21.41 5.41
N GLY A 97 24.20 -20.78 4.48
CA GLY A 97 24.89 -21.45 3.37
C GLY A 97 24.10 -21.60 2.06
N GLN A 98 22.79 -21.35 2.03
CA GLN A 98 22.02 -21.37 0.77
C GLN A 98 22.23 -20.08 -0.04
N LYS A 99 22.81 -20.23 -1.24
CA LYS A 99 23.07 -19.12 -2.19
C LYS A 99 21.86 -18.73 -3.05
N LYS A 100 20.95 -19.69 -3.33
CA LYS A 100 19.72 -19.48 -4.13
C LYS A 100 18.61 -20.38 -3.61
N GLY A 101 17.37 -19.91 -3.74
CA GLY A 101 16.21 -20.62 -3.21
C GLY A 101 16.12 -20.53 -1.69
N GLY A 102 14.90 -20.50 -1.19
CA GLY A 102 14.57 -20.46 0.23
C GLY A 102 13.10 -20.80 0.40
N VAL A 103 12.75 -21.38 1.54
CA VAL A 103 11.38 -21.81 1.82
C VAL A 103 10.46 -20.60 1.79
N LEU A 104 9.42 -20.66 0.97
CA LEU A 104 8.39 -19.64 0.96
C LEU A 104 7.58 -19.73 2.25
N LEU A 105 7.54 -18.62 2.97
CA LEU A 105 6.83 -18.51 4.25
C LEU A 105 5.49 -17.79 4.11
N GLY A 106 5.22 -17.15 2.97
CA GLY A 106 4.00 -16.38 2.76
C GLY A 106 4.18 -15.18 1.84
N ILE A 107 3.27 -14.22 2.01
CA ILE A 107 3.28 -12.93 1.33
C ILE A 107 3.37 -11.79 2.36
N THR A 108 4.05 -10.71 2.00
CA THR A 108 4.11 -9.48 2.77
C THR A 108 3.46 -8.36 1.96
N VAL A 109 2.45 -7.72 2.55
CA VAL A 109 1.76 -6.55 1.99
C VAL A 109 2.27 -5.30 2.70
N PHE A 110 2.74 -4.33 1.94
CA PHE A 110 3.24 -3.06 2.45
C PHE A 110 2.19 -1.97 2.24
N VAL A 111 1.81 -1.31 3.33
CA VAL A 111 0.75 -0.32 3.37
C VAL A 111 1.30 1.02 3.81
N CYS A 112 0.73 2.10 3.28
CA CYS A 112 1.01 3.46 3.72
C CYS A 112 -0.32 4.08 4.17
N LEU A 113 -0.44 4.36 5.47
CA LEU A 113 -1.64 4.94 6.04
C LEU A 113 -1.37 6.38 6.45
N LYS A 114 -2.26 7.29 6.05
CA LYS A 114 -2.24 8.67 6.53
C LYS A 114 -2.84 8.72 7.93
N LYS A 115 -2.01 9.02 8.93
CA LYS A 115 -2.45 9.30 10.30
C LYS A 115 -2.17 10.77 10.58
N GLU A 116 -3.23 11.56 10.74
CA GLU A 116 -3.15 13.01 10.86
C GLU A 116 -2.41 13.64 9.67
N ASN A 117 -1.31 14.36 9.93
CA ASN A 117 -0.45 14.99 8.93
C ASN A 117 0.79 14.16 8.59
N LYS A 118 0.87 12.90 9.02
CA LYS A 118 2.00 12.01 8.77
C LYS A 118 1.56 10.78 7.98
N LEU A 119 2.40 10.38 7.03
CA LEU A 119 2.30 9.07 6.38
C LEU A 119 3.08 8.07 7.21
N LYS A 120 2.47 6.92 7.50
CA LYS A 120 3.11 5.81 8.21
C LYS A 120 3.07 4.57 7.33
N ASP A 121 4.24 4.03 7.03
CA ASP A 121 4.36 2.74 6.39
C ASP A 121 4.27 1.59 7.40
N SER A 122 3.77 0.44 6.96
CA SER A 122 3.67 -0.79 7.76
C SER A 122 3.76 -2.02 6.84
N ALA A 123 4.22 -3.13 7.39
CA ALA A 123 4.30 -4.41 6.69
C ALA A 123 3.42 -5.45 7.40
N ILE A 124 2.44 -5.98 6.66
CA ILE A 124 1.54 -7.02 7.14
C ILE A 124 1.99 -8.35 6.54
N ASN A 125 2.25 -9.34 7.40
CA ASN A 125 2.75 -10.64 6.99
C ASN A 125 1.64 -11.68 7.04
N PHE A 126 1.29 -12.21 5.88
CA PHE A 126 0.33 -13.30 5.70
C PHE A 126 1.13 -14.58 5.44
N ASN A 127 1.29 -15.41 6.49
CA ASN A 127 2.12 -16.60 6.39
C ASN A 127 1.30 -17.81 5.95
N ASN A 128 1.78 -18.53 4.94
CA ASN A 128 1.24 -19.79 4.46
C ASN A 128 2.39 -20.56 3.79
N LEU A 129 2.48 -21.87 4.01
CA LEU A 129 3.57 -22.71 3.49
C LEU A 129 3.28 -23.28 2.09
N SER A 130 2.04 -23.18 1.61
CA SER A 130 1.68 -23.59 0.25
C SER A 130 2.24 -22.57 -0.75
N GLU A 131 3.19 -23.01 -1.57
CA GLU A 131 3.81 -22.14 -2.58
C GLU A 131 2.78 -21.64 -3.61
N ASP A 132 1.96 -22.55 -4.15
CA ASP A 132 0.92 -22.23 -5.13
C ASP A 132 -0.08 -21.22 -4.58
N HIS A 133 -0.50 -21.40 -3.31
CA HIS A 133 -1.40 -20.46 -2.65
C HIS A 133 -0.79 -19.07 -2.56
N CYS A 134 0.45 -18.97 -2.08
CA CYS A 134 1.15 -17.68 -1.98
C CYS A 134 1.38 -17.03 -3.34
N HIS A 135 1.73 -17.82 -4.36
CA HIS A 135 1.94 -17.32 -5.72
C HIS A 135 0.65 -16.80 -6.35
N SER A 136 -0.47 -17.52 -6.20
CA SER A 136 -1.79 -17.08 -6.66
C SER A 136 -2.19 -15.74 -6.04
N TRP A 137 -2.08 -15.62 -4.72
CA TRP A 137 -2.37 -14.37 -4.01
C TRP A 137 -1.43 -13.23 -4.40
N PHE A 138 -0.14 -13.51 -4.49
CA PHE A 138 0.86 -12.52 -4.91
C PHE A 138 0.58 -11.98 -6.31
N ASN A 139 0.27 -12.85 -7.27
CA ASN A 139 -0.01 -12.45 -8.65
C ASN A 139 -1.30 -11.62 -8.73
N CYS A 140 -2.38 -12.06 -8.07
CA CYS A 140 -3.65 -11.33 -8.04
C CYS A 140 -3.48 -9.92 -7.43
N LEU A 141 -2.78 -9.81 -6.28
CA LEU A 141 -2.46 -8.50 -5.68
C LEU A 141 -1.61 -7.63 -6.62
N LYS A 142 -0.60 -8.20 -7.29
CA LYS A 142 0.23 -7.46 -8.25
C LYS A 142 -0.58 -6.96 -9.44
N GLU A 143 -1.53 -7.75 -9.95
CA GLU A 143 -2.41 -7.37 -11.06
C GLU A 143 -3.29 -6.19 -10.67
N ILE A 144 -3.99 -6.26 -9.52
CA ILE A 144 -4.80 -5.15 -9.03
C ILE A 144 -3.95 -3.89 -8.85
N LEU A 145 -2.77 -4.01 -8.22
CA LEU A 145 -1.87 -2.88 -8.00
C LEU A 145 -1.33 -2.27 -9.30
N ASN A 146 -1.14 -3.07 -10.35
CA ASN A 146 -0.70 -2.59 -11.65
C ASN A 146 -1.85 -1.97 -12.46
N GLY A 147 -3.10 -2.30 -12.13
CA GLY A 147 -4.30 -1.74 -12.73
C GLY A 147 -4.62 -0.31 -12.30
N PHE A 148 -3.99 0.21 -11.24
CA PHE A 148 -4.24 1.59 -10.80
C PHE A 148 -3.67 2.62 -11.78
N PRO A 149 -4.50 3.46 -12.42
CA PRO A 149 -4.05 4.40 -13.45
C PRO A 149 -3.15 5.51 -12.90
N ASN A 150 -3.35 5.88 -11.63
CA ASN A 150 -2.60 6.96 -10.97
C ASN A 150 -1.32 6.48 -10.28
N ARG A 151 -0.95 5.20 -10.42
CA ARG A 151 0.25 4.64 -9.76
C ARG A 151 1.48 4.87 -10.66
N PRO A 152 2.45 5.68 -10.23
CA PRO A 152 3.60 5.99 -11.06
C PRO A 152 4.49 4.75 -11.26
N LYS A 153 5.02 4.58 -12.47
CA LYS A 153 5.95 3.49 -12.82
C LYS A 153 7.41 3.97 -12.83
N SER A 154 7.60 5.27 -13.01
CA SER A 154 8.88 5.93 -12.97
C SER A 154 8.71 7.33 -12.38
N LEU A 155 9.73 7.79 -11.67
CA LEU A 155 9.81 9.14 -11.12
C LEU A 155 11.15 9.75 -11.48
N LYS A 156 11.14 11.02 -11.89
CA LYS A 156 12.34 11.84 -11.86
C LYS A 156 12.45 12.50 -10.50
N VAL A 157 13.57 12.28 -9.83
CA VAL A 157 13.81 12.78 -8.48
C VAL A 157 14.89 13.85 -8.52
N PHE A 158 14.57 15.02 -8.00
CA PHE A 158 15.55 16.08 -7.74
C PHE A 158 15.81 16.13 -6.25
N VAL A 159 17.08 15.96 -5.87
CA VAL A 159 17.52 16.04 -4.48
C VAL A 159 18.45 17.24 -4.35
N ASN A 160 18.10 18.17 -3.46
CA ASN A 160 18.95 19.33 -3.16
C ASN A 160 19.99 18.94 -2.09
N PRO A 161 21.28 18.81 -2.45
CA PRO A 161 22.30 18.33 -1.52
C PRO A 161 22.58 19.30 -0.36
N ASN A 162 22.16 20.56 -0.48
CA ASN A 162 22.39 21.58 0.55
C ASN A 162 21.21 21.74 1.51
N SER A 163 20.08 21.10 1.24
CA SER A 163 18.89 21.23 2.06
C SER A 163 19.04 20.48 3.39
N HIS A 164 18.33 20.95 4.42
CA HIS A 164 18.25 20.33 5.76
C HIS A 164 19.62 19.92 6.33
N LYS A 165 20.53 20.89 6.51
CA LYS A 165 21.89 20.64 7.04
C LYS A 165 22.69 19.60 6.23
N ARG A 166 22.43 19.50 4.91
CA ARG A 166 23.04 18.54 3.98
C ARG A 166 22.62 17.08 4.18
N GLU A 167 21.52 16.83 4.88
CA GLU A 167 21.01 15.48 5.12
C GLU A 167 20.03 15.00 4.04
N ALA A 168 19.52 15.88 3.17
CA ALA A 168 18.50 15.53 2.19
C ALA A 168 18.92 14.37 1.26
N THR A 169 20.19 14.34 0.84
CA THR A 169 20.76 13.24 0.06
C THR A 169 20.75 11.92 0.83
N TYR A 170 21.16 11.96 2.10
CA TYR A 170 21.17 10.79 2.98
C TYR A 170 19.74 10.27 3.21
N VAL A 171 18.80 11.16 3.55
CA VAL A 171 17.38 10.83 3.75
C VAL A 171 16.80 10.19 2.49
N TYR A 172 17.11 10.72 1.31
CA TYR A 172 16.63 10.13 0.06
C TYR A 172 17.12 8.68 -0.11
N TYR A 173 18.42 8.44 -0.02
CA TYR A 173 18.97 7.10 -0.31
C TYR A 173 18.62 6.07 0.78
N GLU A 174 18.60 6.47 2.05
CA GLU A 174 18.38 5.54 3.17
C GLU A 174 16.91 5.30 3.48
N GLN A 175 16.03 6.28 3.23
CA GLN A 175 14.63 6.19 3.65
C GLN A 175 13.67 6.14 2.46
N VAL A 176 13.91 6.94 1.42
CA VAL A 176 12.94 7.13 0.33
C VAL A 176 13.16 6.16 -0.84
N ALA A 177 14.39 6.04 -1.34
CA ALA A 177 14.73 5.15 -2.44
C ALA A 177 14.36 3.67 -2.17
N PRO A 178 14.51 3.13 -0.93
CA PRO A 178 14.05 1.77 -0.63
C PRO A 178 12.55 1.59 -0.80
N LEU A 179 11.73 2.61 -0.47
CA LEU A 179 10.27 2.56 -0.65
C LEU A 179 9.89 2.51 -2.12
N PHE A 180 10.52 3.32 -2.97
CA PHE A 180 10.29 3.27 -4.42
C PHE A 180 10.72 1.92 -5.01
N LYS A 181 11.86 1.40 -4.58
CA LYS A 181 12.33 0.07 -4.99
C LYS A 181 11.34 -1.02 -4.57
N LEU A 182 10.79 -0.96 -3.35
CA LEU A 182 9.76 -1.89 -2.89
C LEU A 182 8.50 -1.77 -3.74
N ALA A 183 8.07 -0.55 -4.07
CA ALA A 183 6.90 -0.28 -4.91
C ALA A 183 7.08 -0.66 -6.39
N ASP A 184 8.27 -1.10 -6.80
CA ASP A 184 8.68 -1.32 -8.19
C ASP A 184 8.60 -0.04 -9.05
N ILE A 185 8.90 1.12 -8.44
CA ILE A 185 8.99 2.43 -9.09
C ILE A 185 10.44 2.68 -9.49
N LYS A 186 10.68 2.96 -10.77
CA LYS A 186 12.01 3.34 -11.27
C LYS A 186 12.30 4.80 -10.93
N THR A 187 13.48 5.10 -10.41
CA THR A 187 13.86 6.48 -10.09
C THR A 187 15.09 6.90 -10.87
N ASP A 188 15.00 8.06 -11.55
CA ASP A 188 16.15 8.76 -12.14
C ASP A 188 16.46 9.99 -11.28
N VAL A 189 17.63 9.97 -10.62
CA VAL A 189 18.02 11.02 -9.66
C VAL A 189 18.91 12.02 -10.37
N THR A 190 18.46 13.27 -10.44
CA THR A 190 19.29 14.38 -10.92
C THR A 190 19.61 15.32 -9.78
N GLY A 191 20.88 15.43 -9.39
CA GLY A 191 21.36 16.48 -8.49
C GLY A 191 21.42 17.80 -9.25
N LYS A 192 20.39 18.64 -9.15
CA LYS A 192 20.47 20.03 -9.62
C LYS A 192 20.39 20.97 -8.44
N LEU A 193 21.17 22.05 -8.50
CA LEU A 193 21.15 23.21 -7.61
C LEU A 193 19.84 24.03 -7.77
N LEU A 194 18.69 23.37 -7.83
CA LEU A 194 17.40 24.02 -8.03
C LEU A 194 16.90 24.52 -6.67
N PHE A 195 17.18 25.80 -6.43
CA PHE A 195 16.59 26.75 -5.49
C PHE A 195 16.61 26.40 -3.99
N GLU A 196 16.84 27.42 -3.16
CA GLU A 196 17.14 27.35 -1.72
C GLU A 196 16.08 26.66 -0.83
N HIS A 197 14.91 26.31 -1.35
CA HIS A 197 13.75 25.96 -0.53
C HIS A 197 13.21 24.52 -0.66
N ASP A 198 13.54 23.78 -1.71
CA ASP A 198 12.98 22.43 -1.89
C ASP A 198 13.93 21.34 -1.36
N LEU A 199 13.38 20.43 -0.55
CA LEU A 199 14.06 19.25 0.01
C LEU A 199 14.26 18.17 -1.07
N ILE A 200 13.15 17.73 -1.68
CA ILE A 200 13.09 16.69 -2.72
C ILE A 200 11.85 16.95 -3.60
N LEU A 201 12.00 16.94 -4.93
CA LEU A 201 10.89 17.04 -5.89
C LEU A 201 10.73 15.73 -6.68
N PHE A 202 9.48 15.32 -6.87
CA PHE A 202 9.09 14.14 -7.67
C PHE A 202 8.27 14.59 -8.87
N LEU A 203 8.68 14.16 -10.07
CA LEU A 203 7.92 14.36 -11.31
C LEU A 203 7.55 13.01 -11.92
N ASN A 204 6.29 12.88 -12.34
CA ASN A 204 5.74 11.74 -13.09
C ASN A 204 5.97 11.90 -14.59
#